data_AF-A0A1I0QMH7-F1
#
_entry.id   AF-A0A1I0QMH7-F1
#
_cell.length_a   1.000
_cell.length_b   1.000
_cell.length_c   1.000
_cell.angle_alpha   90.00
_cell.angle_beta   90.00
_cell.angle_gamma   90.00
#
_symmetry.space_group_name_H-M   'P 1'
#
loop_
_entity.id
_entity.type
_entity.pdbx_description
1 polymer ?
#
loop_
_entity_poly.entity_id
_entity_poly.type
_entity_poly.pdbx_seq_one_letter_code
_entity_poly.pdbx_strand_id
1 'polypeptide(L)'
;MKISICLFTCLFYAFSLFAQSSKPDTVVVKKKERFKVGLEGIAAVSFGNDVVAINVGGPGLKLKLSPKWGIGVGAFPSLYISHGKVEPKLGLAPRVDYGNFILIVPGYYVSKTEKWVWTVDAGYKFH
;
A
#
# COMPACT_ATOMS: atom_id res chain seq x y z
N MET A 1 -24.93 -20.12 17.98
CA MET A 1 -23.66 -19.68 17.35
C MET A 1 -23.21 -20.48 16.12
N LYS A 2 -23.98 -21.45 15.59
CA LYS A 2 -23.56 -22.23 14.40
C LYS A 2 -24.23 -21.82 13.07
N ILE A 3 -25.28 -20.99 13.12
CA ILE A 3 -26.06 -20.59 11.93
C ILE A 3 -25.47 -19.35 11.24
N SER A 4 -24.86 -18.41 11.96
CA SER A 4 -24.26 -17.20 11.37
C SER A 4 -23.02 -17.46 10.50
N ILE A 5 -22.29 -18.55 10.73
CA ILE A 5 -21.09 -18.90 9.95
C ILE A 5 -21.46 -19.42 8.55
N CYS A 6 -22.64 -20.05 8.41
CA CYS A 6 -23.11 -20.59 7.14
C CYS A 6 -23.64 -19.48 6.19
N LEU A 7 -24.23 -18.43 6.75
CA LEU A 7 -24.71 -17.29 5.95
C LEU A 7 -23.53 -16.48 5.35
N PHE A 8 -22.42 -16.39 6.08
CA PHE A 8 -21.26 -15.60 5.65
C PHE A 8 -20.45 -16.30 4.54
N THR A 9 -20.40 -17.63 4.54
CA THR A 9 -19.75 -18.42 3.47
C THR A 9 -20.58 -18.47 2.17
N CYS A 10 -21.91 -18.51 2.27
CA CYS A 10 -22.78 -18.41 1.09
C CYS A 10 -22.70 -17.02 0.42
N LEU A 11 -22.55 -15.95 1.20
CA LEU A 11 -22.44 -14.59 0.66
C LEU A 11 -21.15 -14.39 -0.15
N PHE A 12 -20.04 -15.04 0.24
CA PHE A 12 -18.78 -14.97 -0.50
C PHE A 12 -18.80 -15.73 -1.84
N TYR A 13 -19.53 -16.85 -1.92
CA TYR A 13 -19.65 -17.62 -3.18
C TYR A 13 -20.51 -16.93 -4.24
N ALA A 14 -21.51 -16.14 -3.83
CA ALA A 14 -22.38 -15.43 -4.77
C ALA A 14 -21.64 -14.32 -5.56
N PHE A 15 -20.59 -13.72 -4.98
CA PHE A 15 -19.77 -12.72 -5.68
C PHE A 15 -18.84 -13.32 -6.74
N SER A 16 -18.54 -14.62 -6.68
CA SER A 16 -17.65 -15.28 -7.64
C SER A 16 -18.33 -15.65 -8.98
N LEU A 17 -19.67 -15.59 -9.07
CA LEU A 17 -20.43 -16.03 -10.24
C LEU A 17 -20.65 -14.97 -11.32
N PHE A 18 -20.34 -13.69 -11.07
CA PHE A 18 -20.49 -12.61 -12.07
C PHE A 18 -19.24 -12.35 -12.93
N ALA A 19 -18.28 -13.28 -12.96
CA ALA A 19 -16.96 -13.05 -13.56
C ALA A 19 -16.81 -13.41 -15.06
N GLN A 20 -17.86 -13.82 -15.79
CA GLN A 20 -17.72 -14.15 -17.21
C GLN A 20 -18.87 -13.60 -18.07
N SER A 21 -18.62 -12.45 -18.68
CA SER A 21 -19.25 -12.08 -19.95
C SER A 21 -18.20 -11.38 -20.81
N SER A 22 -17.59 -12.13 -21.71
CA SER A 22 -16.62 -11.68 -22.71
C SER A 22 -17.32 -11.13 -23.96
N LYS A 23 -16.93 -9.93 -24.40
CA LYS A 23 -17.07 -9.50 -25.80
C LYS A 23 -15.68 -9.49 -26.47
N PRO A 24 -15.55 -9.91 -27.73
CA PRO A 24 -14.26 -9.96 -28.42
C PRO A 24 -14.00 -8.61 -29.09
N ASP A 25 -13.23 -7.74 -28.43
CA ASP A 25 -12.74 -6.51 -29.04
C ASP A 25 -11.28 -6.70 -29.50
N THR A 26 -11.07 -6.33 -30.76
CA THR A 26 -9.87 -6.37 -31.59
C THR A 26 -8.58 -6.06 -30.82
N VAL A 27 -7.67 -7.05 -30.77
CA VAL A 27 -6.44 -7.00 -29.98
C VAL A 27 -5.35 -6.19 -30.68
N VAL A 28 -5.28 -4.89 -30.39
CA VAL A 28 -4.00 -4.17 -30.44
C VAL A 28 -3.23 -4.58 -29.19
N VAL A 29 -2.25 -5.49 -29.31
CA VAL A 29 -1.38 -5.88 -28.19
C VAL A 29 -0.46 -4.71 -27.83
N LYS A 30 -0.99 -3.71 -27.12
CA LYS A 30 -0.15 -2.82 -26.32
C LYS A 30 0.41 -3.67 -25.17
N LYS A 31 1.71 -3.97 -25.22
CA LYS A 31 2.45 -4.61 -24.14
C LYS A 31 2.24 -3.80 -22.86
N LYS A 32 1.32 -4.24 -22.02
CA LYS A 32 0.95 -3.55 -20.78
C LYS A 32 2.11 -3.71 -19.80
N GLU A 33 2.87 -2.64 -19.59
CA GLU A 33 3.99 -2.62 -18.63
C GLU A 33 3.47 -2.93 -17.24
N ARG A 34 3.80 -4.12 -16.74
CA ARG A 34 3.39 -4.60 -15.41
C ARG A 34 4.32 -4.13 -14.30
N PHE A 35 5.52 -3.69 -14.66
CA PHE A 35 6.56 -3.24 -13.75
C PHE A 35 6.79 -1.75 -13.94
N LYS A 36 6.80 -0.98 -12.84
CA LYS A 36 7.08 0.46 -12.84
C LYS A 36 8.09 0.77 -11.74
N VAL A 37 9.08 1.59 -12.09
CA VAL A 37 10.04 2.20 -11.18
C VAL A 37 9.90 3.71 -11.31
N GLY A 38 9.90 4.44 -10.20
CA GLY A 38 9.86 5.89 -10.25
C GLY A 38 9.55 6.55 -8.92
N LEU A 39 9.43 7.87 -8.97
CA LEU A 39 8.90 8.71 -7.89
C LEU A 39 7.40 8.88 -8.10
N GLU A 40 6.61 8.61 -7.07
CA GLU A 40 5.16 8.82 -7.08
C GLU A 40 4.79 9.94 -6.09
N GLY A 41 3.76 10.73 -6.42
CA GLY A 41 3.24 11.75 -5.53
C GLY A 41 2.34 11.11 -4.47
N ILE A 42 2.91 10.77 -3.32
CA ILE A 42 2.22 10.13 -2.19
C ILE A 42 2.24 11.08 -0.98
N ALA A 43 1.12 11.14 -0.27
CA ALA A 43 1.09 11.64 1.10
C ALA A 43 0.41 10.58 1.98
N ALA A 44 1.06 10.18 3.06
CA ALA A 44 0.53 9.18 3.98
C ALA A 44 0.83 9.57 5.43
N VAL A 45 -0.02 9.13 6.34
CA VAL A 45 0.20 9.29 7.79
C VAL A 45 0.29 7.91 8.42
N SER A 46 1.37 7.71 9.18
CA SER A 46 1.68 6.50 9.93
C SER A 46 1.28 6.62 11.38
N PHE A 47 0.81 5.51 11.94
CA PHE A 47 0.62 5.37 13.39
C PHE A 47 1.31 4.11 13.89
N GLY A 48 2.01 4.23 15.01
CA GLY A 48 2.60 3.13 15.77
C GLY A 48 2.70 3.48 17.25
N ASN A 49 3.26 2.58 18.05
CA ASN A 49 3.41 2.81 19.49
C ASN A 49 4.30 4.05 19.74
N ASP A 50 3.69 5.12 20.26
CA ASP A 50 4.34 6.40 20.57
C ASP A 50 5.05 7.06 19.38
N VAL A 51 4.57 6.75 18.17
CA VAL A 51 5.12 7.27 16.91
C VAL A 51 3.98 7.69 15.99
N VAL A 52 4.13 8.89 15.45
CA VAL A 52 3.37 9.37 14.29
C VAL A 52 4.38 9.75 13.22
N ALA A 53 4.14 9.38 11.97
CA ALA A 53 4.99 9.83 10.88
C ALA A 53 4.16 10.36 9.71
N ILE A 54 4.70 11.36 9.02
CA ILE A 54 4.11 11.91 7.80
C ILE A 54 5.06 11.56 6.65
N ASN A 55 4.60 10.71 5.74
CA ASN A 55 5.38 10.19 4.62
C ASN A 55 5.01 10.97 3.36
N VAL A 56 6.00 11.45 2.62
CA VAL A 56 5.78 12.18 1.36
C VAL A 56 6.65 11.61 0.26
N GLY A 57 6.00 11.10 -0.78
CA GLY A 57 6.62 10.54 -1.98
C GLY A 57 7.49 9.31 -1.69
N GLY A 58 8.64 9.25 -2.36
CA GLY A 58 9.62 8.18 -2.18
C GLY A 58 9.80 7.31 -3.42
N PRO A 59 11.03 6.85 -3.72
CA PRO A 59 11.25 5.88 -4.78
C PRO A 59 10.65 4.53 -4.38
N GLY A 60 10.05 3.84 -5.36
CA GLY A 60 9.48 2.52 -5.13
C GLY A 60 9.55 1.61 -6.35
N LEU A 61 9.53 0.31 -6.06
CA LEU A 61 9.36 -0.76 -7.03
C LEU A 61 7.94 -1.29 -6.90
N LYS A 62 7.20 -1.28 -8.00
CA LYS A 62 5.79 -1.65 -8.00
C LYS A 62 5.47 -2.65 -9.10
N LEU A 63 4.75 -3.69 -8.72
CA LEU A 63 4.11 -4.64 -9.62
C LEU A 63 2.61 -4.32 -9.71
N LYS A 64 2.15 -3.98 -10.91
CA LYS A 64 0.72 -3.81 -11.20
C LYS A 64 0.08 -5.19 -11.43
N LEU A 65 -0.78 -5.60 -10.52
CA LEU A 65 -1.56 -6.84 -10.64
C LEU A 65 -2.79 -6.63 -11.53
N SER A 66 -3.41 -5.45 -11.46
CA SER A 66 -4.54 -5.05 -12.30
C SER A 66 -4.52 -3.53 -12.55
N PRO A 67 -5.48 -2.95 -13.31
CA PRO A 67 -5.56 -1.49 -13.46
C PRO A 67 -5.67 -0.74 -12.12
N LYS A 68 -6.31 -1.33 -11.11
CA LYS A 68 -6.53 -0.70 -9.79
C LYS A 68 -5.58 -1.23 -8.72
N TRP A 69 -5.17 -2.49 -8.81
CA TRP A 69 -4.36 -3.14 -7.79
C TRP A 69 -2.87 -3.13 -8.12
N GLY A 70 -2.07 -2.81 -7.11
CA GLY A 70 -0.62 -2.98 -7.16
C GLY A 70 -0.06 -3.35 -5.80
N ILE A 71 1.09 -4.00 -5.82
CA ILE A 71 1.90 -4.27 -4.63
C ILE A 71 3.32 -3.80 -4.90
N GLY A 72 4.07 -3.50 -3.85
CA GLY A 72 5.44 -3.08 -4.04
C GLY A 72 6.20 -2.90 -2.74
N VAL A 73 7.39 -2.36 -2.89
CA VAL A 73 8.24 -1.89 -1.80
C VAL A 73 8.75 -0.50 -2.15
N GLY A 74 8.97 0.34 -1.14
CA GLY A 74 9.47 1.69 -1.36
C GLY A 74 10.26 2.22 -0.17
N ALA A 75 10.98 3.31 -0.43
CA ALA A 75 11.66 4.09 0.58
C ALA A 75 10.94 5.44 0.71
N PHE A 76 10.40 5.74 1.88
CA PHE A 76 9.47 6.83 2.13
C PHE A 76 10.10 7.89 3.03
N PRO A 77 10.49 9.05 2.48
CA PRO A 77 10.92 10.19 3.28
C PRO A 77 9.80 10.59 4.24
N SER A 78 10.14 10.66 5.52
CA SER A 78 9.19 10.80 6.59
C SER A 78 9.60 11.87 7.58
N LEU A 79 8.62 12.65 8.02
CA LEU A 79 8.72 13.42 9.25
C LEU A 79 8.30 12.51 10.40
N TYR A 80 9.28 11.94 11.11
CA TYR A 80 9.07 10.98 12.20
C TYR A 80 8.95 11.71 13.54
N ILE A 81 7.82 11.55 14.21
CA ILE A 81 7.50 12.22 15.47
C ILE A 81 7.40 11.17 16.56
N SER A 82 8.27 11.28 17.57
CA SER A 82 8.24 10.36 18.71
C SER A 82 8.73 11.07 19.97
N HIS A 83 8.03 10.85 21.10
CA HIS A 83 8.38 11.44 22.40
C HIS A 83 8.61 12.97 22.33
N GLY A 84 7.77 13.68 21.56
CA GLY A 84 7.85 15.14 21.39
C GLY A 84 9.01 15.63 20.51
N LYS A 85 9.81 14.73 19.92
CA LYS A 85 10.88 15.07 18.98
C LYS A 85 10.47 14.77 17.55
N VAL A 86 10.92 15.62 16.64
CA VAL A 86 10.67 15.49 15.21
C VAL A 86 12.00 15.26 14.49
N GLU A 87 12.10 14.17 13.74
CA GLU A 87 13.31 13.76 13.04
C GLU A 87 12.99 13.41 11.58
N PRO A 88 13.82 13.81 10.61
CA PRO A 88 13.72 13.28 9.26
C PRO A 88 14.19 11.82 9.26
N LYS A 89 13.35 10.91 8.77
CA LYS A 89 13.70 9.48 8.61
C LYS A 89 13.30 8.97 7.24
N LEU A 90 13.91 7.86 6.85
CA LEU A 90 13.55 7.11 5.65
C LEU A 90 12.91 5.79 6.08
N GLY A 91 11.61 5.64 5.82
CA GLY A 91 10.89 4.40 6.08
C GLY A 91 11.07 3.42 4.93
N LEU A 92 11.49 2.19 5.19
CA LEU A 92 11.46 1.13 4.19
C LEU A 92 10.19 0.33 4.38
N ALA A 93 9.39 0.17 3.34
CA ALA A 93 8.06 -0.39 3.51
C ALA A 93 7.61 -1.26 2.34
N PRO A 94 6.94 -2.39 2.61
CA PRO A 94 5.97 -2.92 1.68
C PRO A 94 4.77 -1.96 1.55
N ARG A 95 4.15 -1.97 0.37
CA ARG A 95 2.94 -1.20 0.06
C ARG A 95 1.92 -2.02 -0.71
N VAL A 96 0.66 -1.70 -0.49
CA VAL A 96 -0.48 -2.18 -1.27
C VAL A 96 -1.25 -0.97 -1.80
N ASP A 97 -1.56 -1.01 -3.08
CA ASP A 97 -2.24 0.06 -3.79
C ASP A 97 -3.63 -0.38 -4.26
N TYR A 98 -4.62 0.48 -4.05
CA TYR A 98 -5.95 0.35 -4.65
C TYR A 98 -6.42 1.69 -5.23
N GLY A 99 -6.38 1.81 -6.56
CA GLY A 99 -6.67 3.07 -7.25
C GLY A 99 -5.69 4.14 -6.79
N ASN A 100 -6.18 5.20 -6.14
CA ASN A 100 -5.35 6.26 -5.56
C ASN A 100 -5.04 6.04 -4.07
N PHE A 101 -5.68 5.10 -3.41
CA PHE A 101 -5.39 4.78 -2.01
C PHE A 101 -4.18 3.87 -1.92
N ILE A 102 -3.42 4.04 -0.85
CA ILE A 102 -2.23 3.25 -0.55
C ILE A 102 -2.22 2.90 0.94
N LEU A 103 -1.92 1.65 1.23
CA LEU A 103 -1.56 1.18 2.56
C LEU A 103 -0.06 0.89 2.55
N ILE A 104 0.66 1.45 3.52
CA ILE A 104 2.12 1.30 3.66
C ILE A 104 2.40 0.76 5.06
N VAL A 105 3.42 -0.09 5.21
CA VAL A 105 3.86 -0.56 6.53
C VAL A 105 5.34 -0.22 6.71
N PRO A 106 5.70 1.05 6.98
CA PRO A 106 7.09 1.44 7.04
C PRO A 106 7.77 0.97 8.30
N GLY A 107 8.98 0.45 8.11
CA GLY A 107 9.98 0.23 9.14
C GLY A 107 10.99 1.36 9.16
N TYR A 108 11.21 1.94 10.34
CA TYR A 108 12.20 2.97 10.60
C TYR A 108 13.33 2.41 11.45
N TYR A 109 14.57 2.53 10.97
CA TYR A 109 15.73 2.18 11.79
C TYR A 109 16.05 3.32 12.78
N VAL A 110 16.20 2.96 14.06
CA VAL A 110 16.53 3.90 15.14
C VAL A 110 17.96 3.60 15.61
N SER A 111 18.93 4.36 15.12
CA SER A 111 20.37 4.11 15.37
C SER A 111 20.74 4.10 16.85
N LYS A 112 20.09 4.93 17.69
CA LYS A 112 20.38 5.00 19.13
C LYS A 112 20.08 3.69 19.86
N THR A 113 19.09 2.94 19.40
CA THR A 113 18.64 1.70 20.05
C THR A 113 18.86 0.48 19.17
N GLU A 114 19.42 0.65 17.97
CA GLU A 114 19.62 -0.39 16.94
C GLU A 114 18.36 -1.22 16.64
N LYS A 115 17.19 -0.56 16.68
CA LYS A 115 15.89 -1.22 16.54
C LYS A 115 15.12 -0.72 15.34
N TRP A 116 14.34 -1.61 14.76
CA TRP A 116 13.33 -1.28 13.77
C TRP A 116 12.01 -0.97 14.46
N VAL A 117 11.42 0.17 14.12
CA VAL A 117 10.09 0.57 14.56
C VAL A 117 9.16 0.48 13.35
N TRP A 118 8.15 -0.38 13.46
CA TRP A 118 7.16 -0.59 12.41
C TRP A 118 5.90 0.19 12.72
N THR A 119 5.32 0.77 11.68
CA THR A 119 4.07 1.54 11.76
C THR A 119 3.14 1.13 10.63
N VAL A 120 1.88 1.55 10.69
CA VAL A 120 0.90 1.30 9.62
C VAL A 120 0.37 2.63 9.12
N ASP A 121 0.34 2.78 7.79
CA ASP A 121 0.01 4.03 7.14
C ASP A 121 -1.19 3.87 6.22
N ALA A 122 -2.04 4.88 6.21
CA ALA A 122 -2.96 5.13 5.13
C ALA A 122 -2.53 6.40 4.38
N GLY A 123 -2.57 6.34 3.05
CA GLY A 123 -2.20 7.46 2.21
C GLY A 123 -2.99 7.57 0.92
N TYR A 124 -2.70 8.65 0.21
CA TYR A 124 -3.31 8.98 -1.07
C TYR A 124 -2.24 9.32 -2.11
N LYS A 125 -2.47 8.86 -3.33
CA LYS A 125 -1.67 9.14 -4.52
C LYS A 125 -2.34 10.21 -5.35
N PHE A 126 -1.63 11.30 -5.60
CA PHE A 126 -2.11 12.42 -6.41
C PHE A 126 -1.37 12.55 -7.74
N HIS A 127 -0.31 11.76 -7.99
CA HIS A 127 0.40 11.66 -9.26
C HIS A 127 1.03 10.28 -9.49
#